data_AF-A0A955BAA6-F1
#
_entry.id   AF-A0A955BAA6-F1
#
_cell.length_a   1.000
_cell.length_b   1.000
_cell.length_c   1.000
_cell.angle_alpha   90.00
_cell.angle_beta   90.00
_cell.angle_gamma   90.00
#
_symmetry.space_group_name_H-M   'P 1'
#
loop_
_entity.id
_entity.type
_entity.pdbx_description
1 polymer ?
#
loop_
_entity_poly.entity_id
_entity_poly.type
_entity_poly.pdbx_seq_one_letter_code
_entity_poly.pdbx_strand_id
1 'polypeptide(L)'
;REPDMNVISVLQRIAERPKTQDGQQVAPVAWSCNCLEEVCGACTMVINGKVRQACSALVDNLLKDQPGQIELRPMTKFPVVRDLVVDRSRMFQALQRVKAWVAVDTYYDMGPGPNQSRADQEGSYPLSQCMTCGCCMEACPQYTKVEVTKRSGETQEAFQSRKAATERNAFVGPAAMGQAMLFNANPTGARDADLRLEALTAQGGIQICGNAQNCVAVCPKEIPLTTAIAKAGRATTLYSLKKFFDR
;
A
#
# COMPACT_ATOMS: atom_id res chain seq x y z
N ARG A 1 -1.17 35.02 2.38
CA ARG A 1 -0.67 33.75 1.81
C ARG A 1 0.61 33.46 2.57
N GLU A 2 0.60 32.44 3.42
CA GLU A 2 1.81 32.06 4.13
C GLU A 2 2.62 31.11 3.24
N PRO A 3 3.94 31.31 3.14
CA PRO A 3 4.80 30.47 2.31
C PRO A 3 4.88 29.05 2.91
N ASP A 4 5.23 28.09 2.06
CA ASP A 4 5.62 26.72 2.44
C ASP A 4 4.54 25.89 3.17
N MET A 5 3.27 26.24 3.00
CA MET A 5 2.16 25.42 3.49
C MET A 5 2.03 24.12 2.69
N ASN A 6 1.81 23.00 3.40
CA ASN A 6 1.37 21.73 2.84
C ASN A 6 -0.09 21.43 3.25
N VAL A 7 -0.70 20.40 2.65
CA VAL A 7 -2.09 20.05 2.95
C VAL A 7 -2.31 19.71 4.44
N ILE A 8 -1.34 19.13 5.14
CA ILE A 8 -1.47 18.85 6.58
C ILE A 8 -1.54 20.14 7.40
N SER A 9 -0.69 21.13 7.12
CA SER A 9 -0.73 22.43 7.80
C SER A 9 -2.05 23.16 7.57
N VAL A 10 -2.65 23.02 6.38
CA VAL A 10 -3.99 23.55 6.08
C VAL A 10 -5.05 22.85 6.92
N LEU A 11 -5.04 21.51 6.98
CA LEU A 11 -5.99 20.73 7.78
C LEU A 11 -5.89 21.03 9.27
N GLN A 12 -4.68 21.20 9.81
CA GLN A 12 -4.45 21.60 11.19
C GLN A 12 -5.10 22.95 11.50
N ARG A 13 -4.94 23.94 10.63
CA ARG A 13 -5.59 25.26 10.79
C ARG A 13 -7.10 25.21 10.68
N ILE A 14 -7.63 24.40 9.76
CA ILE A 14 -9.07 24.18 9.67
C ILE A 14 -9.59 23.55 10.96
N ALA A 15 -8.85 22.60 11.56
CA ALA A 15 -9.24 21.96 12.80
C ALA A 15 -9.17 22.87 14.03
N GLU A 16 -8.27 23.87 14.04
CA GLU A 16 -8.23 24.90 15.10
C GLU A 16 -9.49 25.78 15.11
N ARG A 17 -10.15 25.96 13.95
CA ARG A 17 -11.34 26.79 13.78
C ARG A 17 -12.36 26.10 12.87
N PRO A 18 -12.98 24.99 13.32
CA PRO A 18 -13.77 24.14 12.44
C PRO A 18 -15.13 24.80 12.15
N LYS A 19 -15.19 25.55 11.06
CA LYS A 19 -16.38 26.23 10.56
C LYS A 19 -16.63 25.88 9.11
N THR A 20 -17.90 25.76 8.72
CA THR A 20 -18.30 25.68 7.31
C THR A 20 -18.09 27.02 6.62
N GLN A 21 -18.22 27.03 5.29
CA GLN A 21 -18.19 28.27 4.49
C GLN A 21 -19.25 29.29 4.95
N ASP A 22 -20.40 28.81 5.43
CA ASP A 22 -21.50 29.65 5.95
C ASP A 22 -21.29 30.06 7.43
N GLY A 23 -20.15 29.72 8.03
CA GLY A 23 -19.77 30.11 9.39
C GLY A 23 -20.33 29.21 10.50
N GLN A 24 -21.04 28.12 10.17
CA GLN A 24 -21.55 27.17 11.16
C GLN A 24 -20.41 26.38 11.79
N GLN A 25 -20.43 26.23 13.12
CA GLN A 25 -19.43 25.43 13.82
C GLN A 25 -19.70 23.94 13.63
N VAL A 26 -18.66 23.20 13.26
CA VAL A 26 -18.72 21.75 12.98
C VAL A 26 -17.63 21.01 13.73
N ALA A 27 -17.73 19.69 13.78
CA ALA A 27 -16.61 18.87 14.24
C ALA A 27 -15.43 19.01 13.26
N PRO A 28 -14.18 19.05 13.74
CA PRO A 28 -13.01 18.98 12.87
C PRO A 28 -13.06 17.76 11.95
N VAL A 29 -12.57 17.95 10.73
CA VAL A 29 -12.34 16.88 9.75
C VAL A 29 -11.37 15.87 10.37
N ALA A 30 -11.65 14.58 10.24
CA ALA A 30 -10.70 13.53 10.60
C ALA A 30 -9.77 13.19 9.42
N TRP A 31 -8.46 13.12 9.68
CA TRP A 31 -7.46 12.62 8.73
C TRP A 31 -6.36 11.87 9.47
N SER A 32 -5.60 11.04 8.76
CA SER A 32 -4.43 10.34 9.31
C SER A 32 -3.14 11.09 8.98
N CYS A 33 -2.27 11.33 9.96
CA CYS A 33 -0.91 11.83 9.75
C CYS A 33 -0.01 11.44 10.93
N ASN A 34 1.31 11.42 10.73
CA ASN A 34 2.27 11.20 11.82
C ASN A 34 3.60 11.93 11.59
N CYS A 35 4.46 11.43 10.69
CA CYS A 35 5.85 11.91 10.56
C CYS A 35 6.03 13.32 9.98
N LEU A 36 5.08 13.79 9.15
CA LEU A 36 5.13 15.09 8.45
C LEU A 36 6.26 15.29 7.42
N GLU A 37 7.04 14.25 7.12
CA GLU A 37 8.24 14.31 6.24
C GLU A 37 8.24 13.23 5.14
N GLU A 38 7.05 12.73 4.79
CA GLU A 38 6.87 11.73 3.72
C GLU A 38 7.55 10.36 3.99
N VAL A 39 7.64 9.93 5.25
CA VAL A 39 8.32 8.67 5.63
C VAL A 39 7.34 7.58 6.10
N CYS A 40 6.27 7.93 6.82
CA CYS A 40 5.37 6.92 7.41
C CYS A 40 4.22 6.46 6.49
N GLY A 41 3.93 7.19 5.41
CA GLY A 41 2.86 6.86 4.47
C GLY A 41 1.42 6.98 4.99
N ALA A 42 1.22 7.51 6.21
CA ALA A 42 -0.10 7.57 6.86
C ALA A 42 -1.06 8.58 6.19
N CYS A 43 -0.53 9.73 5.74
CA CYS A 43 -1.31 10.84 5.20
C CYS A 43 -1.66 10.73 3.71
N THR A 44 -1.84 9.51 3.23
CA THR A 44 -2.20 9.25 1.83
C THR A 44 -3.65 9.59 1.60
N MET A 45 -3.93 10.42 0.60
CA MET A 45 -5.29 10.78 0.19
C MET A 45 -5.33 11.22 -1.28
N VAL A 46 -6.52 11.49 -1.81
CA VAL A 46 -6.68 12.03 -3.16
C VAL A 46 -6.75 13.55 -3.08
N ILE A 47 -5.81 14.23 -3.73
CA ILE A 47 -5.63 15.67 -3.73
C ILE A 47 -5.70 16.15 -5.17
N ASN A 48 -6.67 17.00 -5.51
CA ASN A 48 -6.95 17.46 -6.88
C ASN A 48 -7.02 16.28 -7.89
N GLY A 49 -7.75 15.23 -7.51
CA GLY A 49 -7.94 14.02 -8.32
C GLY A 49 -6.74 13.07 -8.42
N LYS A 50 -5.59 13.40 -7.79
CA LYS A 50 -4.37 12.57 -7.81
C LYS A 50 -4.07 12.03 -6.41
N VAL A 51 -3.70 10.76 -6.31
CA VAL A 51 -3.24 10.20 -5.02
C VAL A 51 -1.84 10.71 -4.70
N ARG A 52 -1.67 11.29 -3.51
CA ARG A 52 -0.41 11.91 -3.06
C ARG A 52 -0.28 11.81 -1.53
N GLN A 53 0.92 12.09 -1.01
CA GLN A 53 1.14 12.29 0.43
C GLN A 53 0.78 13.73 0.81
N ALA A 54 -0.15 13.92 1.75
CA ALA A 54 -0.58 15.27 2.11
C ALA A 54 0.52 16.13 2.75
N CYS A 55 1.49 15.52 3.45
CA CYS A 55 2.58 16.27 4.09
C CYS A 55 3.62 16.84 3.11
N SER A 56 3.76 16.28 1.91
CA SER A 56 4.63 16.80 0.84
C SER A 56 3.86 17.50 -0.28
N ALA A 57 2.53 17.52 -0.22
CA ALA A 57 1.68 18.22 -1.16
C ALA A 57 1.65 19.73 -0.84
N LEU A 58 2.59 20.49 -1.42
CA LEU A 58 2.73 21.93 -1.22
C LEU A 58 1.58 22.70 -1.88
N VAL A 59 0.94 23.59 -1.10
CA VAL A 59 -0.21 24.42 -1.53
C VAL A 59 0.15 25.25 -2.76
N ASP A 60 1.34 25.83 -2.81
CA ASP A 60 1.74 26.66 -3.95
C ASP A 60 1.89 25.87 -5.25
N ASN A 61 2.28 24.59 -5.17
CA ASN A 61 2.32 23.73 -6.35
C ASN A 61 0.91 23.28 -6.74
N LEU A 62 0.06 22.94 -5.76
CA LEU A 62 -1.32 22.55 -6.02
C LEU A 62 -2.15 23.66 -6.67
N LEU A 63 -1.94 24.92 -6.26
CA LEU A 63 -2.64 26.07 -6.83
C LEU A 63 -2.08 26.52 -8.19
N LYS A 64 -0.85 26.13 -8.55
CA LYS A 64 -0.34 26.26 -9.93
C LYS A 64 -1.04 25.26 -10.85
N ASP A 65 -1.19 24.00 -10.39
CA ASP A 65 -1.85 22.93 -11.15
C ASP A 65 -3.35 23.20 -11.33
N GLN A 66 -4.03 23.64 -10.26
CA GLN A 66 -5.47 23.92 -10.24
C GLN A 66 -5.74 25.21 -9.46
N PRO A 67 -5.84 26.36 -10.15
CA PRO A 67 -6.09 27.64 -9.50
C PRO A 67 -7.46 27.68 -8.79
N GLY A 68 -7.52 28.41 -7.68
CA GLY A 68 -8.77 28.76 -6.98
C GLY A 68 -9.18 27.83 -5.85
N GLN A 69 -8.97 26.51 -5.96
CA GLN A 69 -9.35 25.57 -4.91
C GLN A 69 -8.44 24.34 -4.83
N ILE A 70 -8.33 23.77 -3.63
CA ILE A 70 -7.72 22.46 -3.39
C ILE A 70 -8.82 21.51 -2.91
N GLU A 71 -9.01 20.42 -3.64
CA GLU A 71 -9.98 19.40 -3.30
C GLU A 71 -9.31 18.20 -2.65
N LEU A 72 -9.80 17.82 -1.47
CA LEU A 72 -9.35 16.65 -0.72
C LEU A 72 -10.46 15.59 -0.71
N ARG A 73 -10.12 14.36 -1.06
CA ARG A 73 -11.01 13.19 -0.97
C ARG A 73 -10.30 12.04 -0.26
N PRO A 74 -11.03 11.18 0.47
CA PRO A 74 -10.46 9.93 0.96
C PRO A 74 -10.01 9.05 -0.22
N MET A 75 -9.14 8.08 0.06
CA MET A 75 -8.76 7.07 -0.93
C MET A 75 -10.00 6.29 -1.39
N THR A 76 -10.20 6.16 -2.71
CA THR A 76 -11.42 5.58 -3.30
C THR A 76 -11.45 4.06 -3.28
N LYS A 77 -10.28 3.41 -3.19
CA LYS A 77 -10.18 1.93 -3.22
C LYS A 77 -10.27 1.29 -1.83
N PHE A 78 -10.48 2.10 -0.79
CA PHE A 78 -10.52 1.68 0.60
C PHE A 78 -11.84 2.11 1.23
N PRO A 79 -12.46 1.29 2.11
CA PRO A 79 -13.65 1.72 2.83
C PRO A 79 -13.37 2.96 3.68
N VAL A 80 -14.25 3.96 3.61
CA VAL A 80 -14.13 5.18 4.41
C VAL A 80 -14.56 4.88 5.84
N VAL A 81 -13.73 5.23 6.82
CA VAL A 81 -14.05 5.12 8.25
C VAL A 81 -14.73 6.40 8.72
N ARG A 82 -14.11 7.55 8.42
CA ARG A 82 -14.62 8.89 8.73
C ARG A 82 -13.85 9.94 7.93
N ASP A 83 -14.56 10.86 7.29
CA ASP A 83 -13.99 11.99 6.55
C ASP A 83 -12.89 11.54 5.56
N LEU A 84 -11.61 11.82 5.84
CA LEU A 84 -10.46 11.44 5.01
C LEU A 84 -9.76 10.15 5.49
N VAL A 85 -10.22 9.55 6.59
CA VAL A 85 -9.68 8.31 7.16
C VAL A 85 -10.31 7.10 6.48
N VAL A 86 -9.48 6.16 6.03
CA VAL A 86 -9.89 4.93 5.36
C VAL A 86 -9.36 3.67 6.06
N ASP A 87 -10.06 2.55 5.93
CA ASP A 87 -9.61 1.25 6.43
C ASP A 87 -8.57 0.65 5.46
N ARG A 88 -7.33 0.56 5.93
CA ARG A 88 -6.18 0.06 5.14
C ARG A 88 -5.76 -1.36 5.54
N SER A 89 -6.52 -2.04 6.40
CA SER A 89 -6.20 -3.37 6.93
C SER A 89 -5.88 -4.40 5.84
N ARG A 90 -6.61 -4.38 4.72
CA ARG A 90 -6.37 -5.25 3.56
C ARG A 90 -4.93 -5.18 3.03
N MET A 91 -4.27 -4.03 3.10
CA MET A 91 -2.87 -3.91 2.67
C MET A 91 -1.94 -4.77 3.54
N PHE A 92 -2.14 -4.72 4.86
CA PHE A 92 -1.34 -5.47 5.82
C PHE A 92 -1.64 -6.96 5.75
N GLN A 93 -2.91 -7.33 5.53
CA GLN A 93 -3.29 -8.72 5.26
C GLN A 93 -2.63 -9.25 3.98
N ALA A 94 -2.48 -8.42 2.94
CA ALA A 94 -1.77 -8.82 1.72
C ALA A 94 -0.27 -9.07 2.00
N LEU A 95 0.38 -8.24 2.83
CA LEU A 95 1.76 -8.49 3.29
C LEU A 95 1.86 -9.80 4.08
N GLN A 96 0.86 -10.09 4.93
CA GLN A 96 0.78 -11.35 5.64
C GLN A 96 0.61 -12.55 4.71
N ARG A 97 -0.28 -12.43 3.72
CA ARG A 97 -0.56 -13.45 2.71
C ARG A 97 0.70 -13.82 1.94
N VAL A 98 1.51 -12.84 1.53
CA VAL A 98 2.75 -13.08 0.78
C VAL A 98 3.96 -13.36 1.68
N LYS A 99 3.77 -13.53 3.00
CA LYS A 99 4.83 -13.77 3.97
C LYS A 99 5.98 -12.77 3.86
N ALA A 100 5.65 -11.48 3.90
CA ALA A 100 6.60 -10.37 3.77
C ALA A 100 7.49 -10.19 5.02
N TRP A 101 8.23 -11.24 5.39
CA TRP A 101 9.23 -11.28 6.46
C TRP A 101 10.27 -12.34 6.12
N VAL A 102 11.43 -12.29 6.79
CA VAL A 102 12.40 -13.39 6.79
C VAL A 102 12.07 -14.29 7.97
N ALA A 103 11.81 -15.58 7.73
CA ALA A 103 11.66 -16.54 8.81
C ALA A 103 13.00 -16.71 9.54
N VAL A 104 12.93 -16.68 10.87
CA VAL A 104 14.11 -16.86 11.74
C VAL A 104 14.08 -18.28 12.27
N ASP A 105 15.19 -19.00 12.11
CA ASP A 105 15.31 -20.39 12.56
C ASP A 105 15.32 -20.49 14.09
N THR A 106 15.94 -19.53 14.79
CA THR A 106 16.02 -19.47 16.26
C THR A 106 16.31 -18.05 16.78
N TYR A 107 16.00 -17.80 18.06
CA TYR A 107 16.32 -16.54 18.74
C TYR A 107 17.73 -16.48 19.33
N TYR A 108 18.51 -17.56 19.22
CA TYR A 108 19.91 -17.58 19.66
C TYR A 108 20.83 -16.88 18.65
N ASP A 109 21.97 -16.37 19.14
CA ASP A 109 23.01 -15.81 18.28
C ASP A 109 23.58 -16.91 17.36
N MET A 110 23.38 -16.74 16.05
CA MET A 110 23.88 -17.63 15.01
C MET A 110 25.15 -17.09 14.32
N GLY A 111 25.70 -15.97 14.82
CA GLY A 111 26.78 -15.24 14.18
C GLY A 111 26.30 -14.33 13.03
N PRO A 112 27.23 -13.90 12.15
CA PRO A 112 26.90 -12.99 11.06
C PRO A 112 25.94 -13.61 10.04
N GLY A 113 25.05 -12.79 9.49
CA GLY A 113 24.16 -13.21 8.42
C GLY A 113 24.90 -13.56 7.12
N PRO A 114 24.24 -14.23 6.16
CA PRO A 114 24.84 -14.55 4.87
C PRO A 114 25.34 -13.31 4.15
N ASN A 115 26.53 -13.42 3.55
CA ASN A 115 27.10 -12.35 2.73
C ASN A 115 26.18 -12.01 1.54
N GLN A 116 26.03 -10.71 1.26
CA GLN A 116 25.28 -10.22 0.11
C GLN A 116 26.22 -9.38 -0.78
N SER A 117 26.10 -9.57 -2.09
CA SER A 117 26.85 -8.75 -3.03
C SER A 117 26.27 -7.34 -3.06
N ARG A 118 27.12 -6.35 -3.40
CA ARG A 118 26.66 -4.98 -3.61
C ARG A 118 25.58 -4.89 -4.69
N ALA A 119 25.71 -5.67 -5.76
CA ALA A 119 24.74 -5.69 -6.86
C ALA A 119 23.35 -6.18 -6.39
N ASP A 120 23.30 -7.23 -5.56
CA ASP A 120 22.03 -7.74 -5.01
C ASP A 120 21.39 -6.74 -4.04
N GLN A 121 22.22 -6.08 -3.23
CA GLN A 121 21.80 -5.06 -2.29
C GLN A 121 21.26 -3.82 -3.01
N GLU A 122 21.94 -3.33 -4.04
CA GLU A 122 21.48 -2.21 -4.88
C GLU A 122 20.16 -2.52 -5.60
N GLY A 123 19.96 -3.78 -6.03
CA GLY A 123 18.70 -4.22 -6.63
C GLY A 123 17.54 -4.34 -5.63
N SER A 124 17.83 -4.66 -4.36
CA SER A 124 16.84 -4.88 -3.30
C SER A 124 16.49 -3.60 -2.54
N TYR A 125 17.44 -2.68 -2.40
CA TYR A 125 17.29 -1.47 -1.60
C TYR A 125 16.08 -0.61 -2.01
N PRO A 126 15.81 -0.33 -3.30
CA PRO A 126 14.60 0.40 -3.69
C PRO A 126 13.30 -0.27 -3.25
N LEU A 127 13.23 -1.61 -3.27
CA LEU A 127 12.03 -2.32 -2.80
C LEU A 127 11.85 -2.23 -1.28
N SER A 128 12.96 -2.12 -0.53
CA SER A 128 12.96 -1.99 0.92
C SER A 128 12.44 -0.64 1.41
N GLN A 129 12.45 0.39 0.55
CA GLN A 129 11.97 1.74 0.86
C GLN A 129 10.43 1.85 0.87
N CYS A 130 9.70 0.74 0.65
CA CYS A 130 8.25 0.73 0.71
C CYS A 130 7.74 1.05 2.12
N MET A 131 7.28 2.28 2.32
CA MET A 131 6.61 2.71 3.55
C MET A 131 5.14 2.28 3.63
N THR A 132 4.70 1.35 2.77
CA THR A 132 3.32 0.83 2.76
C THR A 132 2.30 1.97 2.75
N CYS A 133 2.44 2.98 1.89
CA CYS A 133 1.56 4.17 1.87
C CYS A 133 0.24 3.96 1.12
N GLY A 134 0.19 3.02 0.18
CA GLY A 134 -1.02 2.68 -0.57
C GLY A 134 -1.29 3.52 -1.82
N CYS A 135 -0.42 4.49 -2.18
CA CYS A 135 -0.56 5.26 -3.43
C CYS A 135 -0.70 4.34 -4.65
N CYS A 136 0.17 3.33 -4.73
CA CYS A 136 0.17 2.38 -5.83
C CYS A 136 -1.10 1.50 -5.88
N MET A 137 -1.80 1.31 -4.76
CA MET A 137 -3.08 0.58 -4.70
C MET A 137 -4.20 1.50 -5.18
N GLU A 138 -4.24 2.72 -4.66
CA GLU A 138 -5.25 3.72 -5.04
C GLU A 138 -5.27 4.01 -6.54
N ALA A 139 -4.08 4.13 -7.15
CA ALA A 139 -3.95 4.41 -8.57
C ALA A 139 -4.14 3.17 -9.48
N CYS A 140 -4.12 1.96 -8.92
CA CYS A 140 -4.23 0.74 -9.71
C CYS A 140 -5.69 0.48 -10.11
N PRO A 141 -6.02 0.37 -11.41
CA PRO A 141 -7.40 0.11 -11.85
C PRO A 141 -7.90 -1.28 -11.42
N GLN A 142 -6.98 -2.23 -11.23
CA GLN A 142 -7.30 -3.61 -10.85
C GLN A 142 -7.46 -3.80 -9.34
N TYR A 143 -7.06 -2.81 -8.53
CA TYR A 143 -7.27 -2.85 -7.09
C TYR A 143 -8.63 -2.24 -6.76
N THR A 144 -9.66 -3.08 -6.73
CA THR A 144 -11.04 -2.66 -6.46
C THR A 144 -11.34 -2.56 -4.97
N LYS A 145 -12.27 -1.68 -4.61
CA LYS A 145 -12.76 -1.54 -3.24
C LYS A 145 -13.50 -2.82 -2.84
N VAL A 146 -13.08 -3.41 -1.72
CA VAL A 146 -13.76 -4.55 -1.09
C VAL A 146 -14.44 -4.03 0.17
N GLU A 147 -15.76 -4.05 0.15
CA GLU A 147 -16.58 -3.55 1.25
C GLU A 147 -17.59 -4.64 1.62
N VAL A 148 -17.51 -5.10 2.87
CA VAL A 148 -18.29 -6.22 3.38
C VAL A 148 -19.15 -5.70 4.53
N THR A 149 -20.46 -5.73 4.37
CA THR A 149 -21.41 -5.33 5.41
C THR A 149 -21.80 -6.53 6.28
N LYS A 150 -22.05 -6.28 7.57
CA LYS A 150 -22.54 -7.29 8.51
C LYS A 150 -24.00 -7.62 8.18
N ARG A 151 -24.32 -8.91 8.07
CA ARG A 151 -25.68 -9.36 7.78
C ARG A 151 -26.53 -9.32 9.05
N SER A 152 -27.85 -9.19 8.89
CA SER A 152 -28.77 -9.30 10.03
C SER A 152 -28.65 -10.68 10.68
N GLY A 153 -28.51 -10.71 12.02
CA GLY A 153 -28.33 -11.94 12.79
C GLY A 153 -26.93 -12.59 12.71
N GLU A 154 -25.98 -12.02 11.96
CA GLU A 154 -24.61 -12.54 11.88
C GLU A 154 -23.83 -12.23 13.17
N THR A 155 -23.15 -13.23 13.73
CA THR A 155 -22.25 -12.99 14.86
C THR A 155 -21.05 -12.16 14.42
N GLN A 156 -20.35 -11.56 15.38
CA GLN A 156 -19.18 -10.74 15.05
C GLN A 156 -18.06 -11.60 14.45
N GLU A 157 -17.87 -12.82 14.96
CA GLU A 157 -16.86 -13.77 14.51
C GLU A 157 -17.14 -14.23 13.07
N ALA A 158 -18.40 -14.57 12.76
CA ALA A 158 -18.80 -14.96 11.42
C ALA A 158 -18.58 -13.83 10.41
N PHE A 159 -18.93 -12.60 10.80
CA PHE A 159 -18.67 -11.40 9.99
C PHE A 159 -17.18 -11.21 9.71
N GLN A 160 -16.32 -11.27 10.73
CA GLN A 160 -14.87 -11.08 10.57
C GLN A 160 -14.25 -12.20 9.71
N SER A 161 -14.67 -13.45 9.91
CA SER A 161 -14.21 -14.57 9.10
C SER A 161 -14.57 -14.38 7.61
N ARG A 162 -15.80 -13.98 7.32
CA ARG A 162 -16.25 -13.70 5.95
C ARG A 162 -15.56 -12.49 5.33
N LYS A 163 -15.37 -11.42 6.10
CA LYS A 163 -14.59 -10.23 5.68
C LYS A 163 -13.18 -10.65 5.30
N ALA A 164 -12.48 -11.36 6.18
CA ALA A 164 -11.11 -11.83 5.95
C ALA A 164 -11.00 -12.77 4.74
N ALA A 165 -11.95 -13.68 4.54
CA ALA A 165 -11.97 -14.56 3.37
C ALA A 165 -12.16 -13.77 2.06
N THR A 166 -13.05 -12.77 2.06
CA THR A 166 -13.31 -11.92 0.90
C THR A 166 -12.08 -11.06 0.56
N GLU A 167 -11.47 -10.44 1.57
CA GLU A 167 -10.25 -9.63 1.41
C GLU A 167 -9.07 -10.48 0.94
N ARG A 168 -8.93 -11.71 1.44
CA ARG A 168 -7.89 -12.66 1.04
C ARG A 168 -7.97 -13.02 -0.43
N ASN A 169 -9.16 -13.21 -0.98
CA ASN A 169 -9.35 -13.62 -2.38
C ASN A 169 -9.30 -12.44 -3.37
N ALA A 170 -9.32 -11.22 -2.87
CA ALA A 170 -9.18 -10.02 -3.69
C ALA A 170 -7.71 -9.79 -4.11
N PHE A 171 -7.50 -8.90 -5.08
CA PHE A 171 -6.16 -8.64 -5.61
C PHE A 171 -5.14 -8.23 -4.53
N VAL A 172 -3.98 -8.89 -4.47
CA VAL A 172 -2.89 -8.61 -3.51
C VAL A 172 -2.27 -7.22 -3.70
N GLY A 173 -2.27 -6.72 -4.93
CA GLY A 173 -1.77 -5.39 -5.28
C GLY A 173 -0.25 -5.27 -5.48
N PRO A 174 0.21 -4.22 -6.19
CA PRO A 174 1.62 -3.93 -6.46
C PRO A 174 2.58 -3.98 -5.27
N ALA A 175 2.21 -3.40 -4.12
CA ALA A 175 3.11 -3.30 -2.96
C ALA A 175 3.46 -4.68 -2.39
N ALA A 176 2.46 -5.55 -2.22
CA ALA A 176 2.68 -6.91 -1.73
C ALA A 176 3.50 -7.75 -2.71
N MET A 177 3.27 -7.63 -4.02
CA MET A 177 4.10 -8.29 -5.04
C MET A 177 5.56 -7.80 -5.00
N GLY A 178 5.78 -6.49 -4.84
CA GLY A 178 7.13 -5.93 -4.67
C GLY A 178 7.83 -6.47 -3.42
N GLN A 179 7.12 -6.54 -2.29
CA GLN A 179 7.66 -7.11 -1.05
C GLN A 179 7.97 -8.60 -1.18
N ALA A 180 7.12 -9.38 -1.84
CA ALA A 180 7.41 -10.79 -2.10
C ALA A 180 8.75 -10.97 -2.84
N MET A 181 9.03 -10.11 -3.82
CA MET A 181 10.30 -10.15 -4.56
C MET A 181 11.49 -9.67 -3.73
N LEU A 182 11.31 -8.66 -2.88
CA LEU A 182 12.34 -8.22 -1.93
C LEU A 182 12.77 -9.38 -1.03
N PHE A 183 11.81 -10.06 -0.40
CA PHE A 183 12.13 -11.16 0.52
C PHE A 183 12.64 -12.41 -0.19
N ASN A 184 12.25 -12.65 -1.45
CA ASN A 184 12.83 -13.73 -2.25
C ASN A 184 14.28 -13.44 -2.68
N ALA A 185 14.66 -12.18 -2.82
CA ALA A 185 16.04 -11.78 -3.12
C ALA A 185 16.96 -11.82 -1.89
N ASN A 186 16.39 -11.83 -0.68
CA ASN A 186 17.16 -11.99 0.55
C ASN A 186 17.69 -13.43 0.68
N PRO A 187 18.98 -13.67 1.00
CA PRO A 187 19.54 -15.02 1.09
C PRO A 187 18.81 -15.96 2.07
N THR A 188 18.40 -15.44 3.22
CA THR A 188 17.63 -16.22 4.21
C THR A 188 16.17 -16.34 3.78
N GLY A 189 15.58 -15.23 3.31
CA GLY A 189 14.19 -15.18 2.86
C GLY A 189 13.91 -16.04 1.62
N ALA A 190 14.91 -16.33 0.80
CA ALA A 190 14.80 -17.16 -0.40
C ALA A 190 14.31 -18.59 -0.10
N ARG A 191 14.51 -19.09 1.12
CA ARG A 191 14.00 -20.41 1.56
C ARG A 191 12.48 -20.49 1.52
N ASP A 192 11.79 -19.38 1.76
CA ASP A 192 10.33 -19.29 1.72
C ASP A 192 9.78 -18.87 0.35
N ALA A 193 10.62 -18.80 -0.68
CA ALA A 193 10.22 -18.27 -1.99
C ALA A 193 9.02 -19.01 -2.59
N ASP A 194 9.01 -20.34 -2.52
CA ASP A 194 7.91 -21.17 -3.02
C ASP A 194 6.58 -20.85 -2.30
N LEU A 195 6.62 -20.54 -1.00
CA LEU A 195 5.42 -20.13 -0.24
C LEU A 195 4.89 -18.76 -0.70
N ARG A 196 5.79 -17.82 -1.03
CA ARG A 196 5.40 -16.51 -1.56
C ARG A 196 4.86 -16.65 -2.98
N LEU A 197 5.49 -17.46 -3.82
CA LEU A 197 5.05 -17.72 -5.20
C LEU A 197 3.69 -18.41 -5.22
N GLU A 198 3.45 -19.39 -4.35
CA GLU A 198 2.13 -20.01 -4.17
C GLU A 198 1.07 -18.95 -3.84
N ALA A 199 1.36 -18.07 -2.88
CA ALA A 199 0.46 -16.98 -2.50
C ALA A 199 0.19 -16.02 -3.66
N LEU A 200 1.18 -15.77 -4.53
CA LEU A 200 1.05 -14.95 -5.73
C LEU A 200 0.31 -15.65 -6.87
N THR A 201 0.33 -16.98 -6.96
CA THR A 201 -0.44 -17.73 -7.98
C THR A 201 -1.87 -18.04 -7.55
N ALA A 202 -2.18 -17.96 -6.25
CA ALA A 202 -3.53 -18.16 -5.72
C ALA A 202 -4.53 -17.08 -6.20
N GLN A 203 -5.83 -17.30 -5.95
CA GLN A 203 -6.90 -16.36 -6.33
C GLN A 203 -6.61 -14.92 -5.85
N GLY A 204 -6.85 -13.92 -6.70
CA GLY A 204 -6.48 -12.53 -6.38
C GLY A 204 -4.97 -12.28 -6.42
N GLY A 205 -4.21 -13.15 -7.06
CA GLY A 205 -2.76 -13.06 -7.20
C GLY A 205 -2.31 -12.23 -8.39
N ILE A 206 -1.13 -12.56 -8.91
CA ILE A 206 -0.45 -11.83 -9.99
C ILE A 206 -1.24 -11.78 -11.30
N GLN A 207 -2.07 -12.79 -11.55
CA GLN A 207 -2.93 -12.92 -12.74
C GLN A 207 -3.93 -11.78 -12.91
N ILE A 208 -4.21 -11.01 -11.85
CA ILE A 208 -5.10 -9.86 -11.88
C ILE A 208 -4.38 -8.59 -12.38
N CYS A 209 -3.05 -8.58 -12.40
CA CYS A 209 -2.29 -7.42 -12.87
C CYS A 209 -2.46 -7.22 -14.38
N GLY A 210 -3.13 -6.12 -14.78
CA GLY A 210 -3.30 -5.71 -16.17
C GLY A 210 -2.17 -4.83 -16.74
N ASN A 211 -1.03 -4.72 -16.04
CA ASN A 211 0.12 -3.90 -16.46
C ASN A 211 -0.19 -2.43 -16.82
N ALA A 212 -1.09 -1.77 -16.08
CA ALA A 212 -1.44 -0.36 -16.31
C ALA A 212 -0.32 0.64 -15.93
N GLN A 213 0.69 0.21 -15.18
CA GLN A 213 1.87 1.01 -14.76
C GLN A 213 1.60 2.26 -13.91
N ASN A 214 0.34 2.57 -13.59
CA ASN A 214 0.02 3.66 -12.65
C ASN A 214 0.73 3.54 -11.30
N CYS A 215 1.01 2.31 -10.85
CA CYS A 215 1.65 2.05 -9.56
C CYS A 215 3.06 2.64 -9.43
N VAL A 216 3.87 2.63 -10.49
CA VAL A 216 5.21 3.23 -10.48
C VAL A 216 5.12 4.76 -10.63
N ALA A 217 4.18 5.25 -11.44
CA ALA A 217 3.99 6.69 -11.67
C ALA A 217 3.59 7.48 -10.41
N VAL A 218 2.90 6.84 -9.46
CA VAL A 218 2.45 7.51 -8.22
C VAL A 218 3.27 7.16 -6.99
N CYS A 219 4.33 6.34 -7.13
CA CYS A 219 5.10 5.91 -5.97
C CYS A 219 5.98 7.07 -5.46
N PRO A 220 5.75 7.60 -4.24
CA PRO A 220 6.55 8.71 -3.72
C PRO A 220 8.01 8.31 -3.42
N LYS A 221 8.29 7.01 -3.32
CA LYS A 221 9.64 6.47 -3.11
C LYS A 221 10.25 5.88 -4.38
N GLU A 222 9.63 6.14 -5.54
CA GLU A 222 10.15 5.76 -6.86
C GLU A 222 10.49 4.26 -6.97
N ILE A 223 9.75 3.43 -6.23
CA ILE A 223 9.99 2.00 -6.17
C ILE A 223 9.72 1.41 -7.57
N PRO A 224 10.65 0.61 -8.14
CA PRO A 224 10.52 0.04 -9.48
C PRO A 224 9.52 -1.13 -9.50
N LEU A 225 8.25 -0.85 -9.19
CA LEU A 225 7.20 -1.83 -9.00
C LEU A 225 6.89 -2.62 -10.28
N THR A 226 6.96 -1.99 -11.46
CA THR A 226 6.76 -2.67 -12.74
C THR A 226 7.83 -3.72 -13.00
N THR A 227 9.10 -3.40 -12.71
CA THR A 227 10.22 -4.34 -12.77
C THR A 227 10.05 -5.49 -11.77
N ALA A 228 9.66 -5.18 -10.54
CA ALA A 228 9.40 -6.20 -9.52
C ALA A 228 8.25 -7.13 -9.90
N ILE A 229 7.14 -6.59 -10.44
CA ILE A 229 6.00 -7.37 -10.90
C ILE A 229 6.37 -8.23 -12.11
N ALA A 230 7.19 -7.72 -13.04
CA ALA A 230 7.69 -8.51 -14.17
C ALA A 230 8.57 -9.69 -13.69
N LYS A 231 9.44 -9.47 -12.70
CA LYS A 231 10.22 -10.53 -12.05
C LYS A 231 9.30 -11.56 -11.37
N ALA A 232 8.30 -11.08 -10.63
CA ALA A 232 7.30 -11.95 -10.00
C ALA A 232 6.55 -12.79 -11.04
N GLY A 233 6.17 -12.20 -12.18
CA GLY A 233 5.50 -12.90 -13.28
C GLY A 233 6.33 -14.07 -13.77
N ARG A 234 7.59 -13.82 -14.14
CA ARG A 234 8.53 -14.87 -14.57
C ARG A 234 8.71 -15.96 -13.50
N ALA A 235 8.91 -15.57 -12.25
CA ALA A 235 9.08 -16.50 -11.14
C ALA A 235 7.83 -17.38 -10.92
N THR A 236 6.63 -16.79 -10.98
CA THR A 236 5.36 -17.54 -10.84
C THR A 236 5.10 -18.48 -12.01
N THR A 237 5.51 -18.13 -13.24
CA THR A 237 5.45 -19.03 -14.40
C THR A 237 6.36 -20.24 -14.19
N LEU A 238 7.62 -20.02 -13.83
CA LEU A 238 8.57 -21.10 -13.55
C LEU A 238 8.09 -22.00 -12.41
N TYR A 239 7.59 -21.39 -11.33
CA TYR A 239 7.02 -22.11 -10.18
C TYR A 239 5.83 -22.98 -10.59
N SER A 240 4.91 -22.45 -11.41
CA SER A 240 3.74 -23.18 -11.87
C SER A 240 4.11 -24.36 -12.78
N LEU A 241 5.12 -24.20 -13.65
CA LEU A 241 5.66 -25.29 -14.46
C LEU A 241 6.32 -26.37 -13.59
N LYS A 242 7.20 -25.98 -12.67
CA LYS A 242 7.83 -26.89 -11.71
C LYS A 242 6.78 -27.72 -10.96
N LYS A 243 5.78 -27.05 -10.38
CA LYS A 243 4.68 -27.70 -9.65
C LYS A 243 3.82 -28.63 -10.50
N PHE A 244 3.70 -28.36 -11.80
CA PHE A 244 2.96 -29.21 -12.73
C PHE A 244 3.71 -30.51 -13.05
N PHE A 245 5.04 -30.45 -13.20
CA PHE A 245 5.88 -31.61 -13.52
C PHE A 245 6.36 -32.40 -12.29
N ASP A 246 6.41 -31.78 -11.11
CA ASP A 246 6.73 -32.44 -9.83
C ASP A 246 5.50 -33.17 -9.23
N ARG A 247 4.39 -33.26 -9.98
CA ARG A 247 3.15 -33.98 -9.62
C ARG A 247 3.14 -35.37 -10.25
#